data_AF-A0A7J7LNM4-F1
#
_entry.id   AF-A0A7J7LNM4-F1
#
_cell.length_a   1.000
_cell.length_b   1.000
_cell.length_c   1.000
_cell.angle_alpha   90.00
_cell.angle_beta   90.00
_cell.angle_gamma   90.00
#
_symmetry.space_group_name_H-M   'P 1'
#
loop_
_entity.id
_entity.type
_entity.pdbx_description
1 polymer ?
#
loop_
_entity_poly.entity_id
_entity_poly.type
_entity_poly.pdbx_seq_one_letter_code
_entity_poly.pdbx_strand_id
1 'polypeptide(L)'
;MKRSEADTRCWRPLKMRVVPLFLFLVVTVFIYYSLSFDYSAILPTASDSISAKEILYFPFKSKLTNTDNLTSTIEILSSPKSVLTTISDSASNEKVRPFPTPKAIVTATNDSTLAKKVPPVPSKNSQKTPPVPSKNSQKTPQKIFQYPFNCSIGNQTQTCSEKFPLPFTTDTDDGGKCPDYFRWIHEDLRPWRKTGITMDLVMKARRTANFRLVIVNGKAYVETYGKSFQSRDTFTLWGILQLLRRYPGRLPDLDLMFDCVDWPVILASHYRGPNATIPPPLFRYCGDKWSLDIVFPDWSFWGWSEINIKPWDSLLEELKEGNKRINWMEREPYAYWKGNPIVAETRQDLLKCNVSDKQDWNARVFAQDWLSESQKGYEESNLANQCRHRYKIYIEGSAWSVSDKYILACDSLTLLVKPRYYDFFTRNLVPVQHYWPIRDDDKCRSIKFAVDWGNNHKKKVQEIGKAASSFIQDDLRMDYVYDYMFHLLSEYSKLLKYKPTVPRKAVELCSEVMACREKDGLQKKFMMDSIVKYPSNKSPCSMPSPFNDESLKSFVRKKTNLIKQVETWEKKSQDNHTNIHR
;
A
#
# COMPACT_ATOMS: atom_id res chain seq x y z
N MET A 1 -30.43 -33.92 67.97
CA MET A 1 -31.60 -33.44 67.21
C MET A 1 -31.46 -33.95 65.78
N LYS A 2 -32.43 -34.80 65.37
CA LYS A 2 -32.79 -35.40 64.06
C LYS A 2 -31.77 -35.29 62.89
N ARG A 3 -31.18 -36.40 62.41
CA ARG A 3 -31.73 -37.46 61.49
C ARG A 3 -32.26 -36.87 60.18
N SER A 4 -32.07 -37.44 59.00
CA SER A 4 -31.46 -38.68 58.45
C SER A 4 -31.51 -38.50 56.92
N GLU A 5 -30.98 -39.30 55.98
CA GLU A 5 -30.54 -40.70 55.84
C GLU A 5 -29.79 -40.72 54.48
N ALA A 6 -28.59 -41.31 54.36
CA ALA A 6 -28.33 -42.71 53.99
C ALA A 6 -28.48 -42.96 52.46
N ASP A 7 -27.76 -43.86 51.78
CA ASP A 7 -26.81 -44.87 52.18
C ASP A 7 -25.99 -45.37 50.95
N THR A 8 -24.93 -46.08 51.33
CA THR A 8 -23.93 -46.91 50.65
C THR A 8 -24.17 -47.66 49.32
N ARG A 9 -23.00 -47.90 48.66
CA ARG A 9 -22.43 -49.19 48.16
C ARG A 9 -22.55 -49.63 46.69
N CYS A 10 -21.34 -49.82 46.13
CA CYS A 10 -20.85 -50.71 45.07
C CYS A 10 -21.74 -51.85 44.58
N TRP A 11 -21.76 -52.10 43.26
CA TRP A 11 -21.61 -53.42 42.61
C TRP A 11 -21.24 -53.24 41.11
N ARG A 12 -20.18 -53.91 40.64
CA ARG A 12 -19.99 -54.35 39.23
C ARG A 12 -20.35 -55.85 39.20
N PRO A 13 -20.94 -56.45 38.13
CA PRO A 13 -20.17 -56.83 36.93
C PRO A 13 -20.95 -56.99 35.58
N LEU A 14 -20.14 -57.22 34.52
CA LEU A 14 -20.38 -57.73 33.16
C LEU A 14 -21.76 -58.34 32.78
N LYS A 15 -22.25 -58.01 31.57
CA LYS A 15 -22.35 -58.97 30.43
C LYS A 15 -22.65 -58.30 29.08
N MET A 16 -21.99 -58.83 28.05
CA MET A 16 -22.04 -58.49 26.63
C MET A 16 -23.44 -58.60 26.00
N ARG A 17 -23.70 -57.76 24.98
CA ARG A 17 -24.24 -58.20 23.69
C ARG A 17 -23.86 -57.23 22.56
N VAL A 18 -23.60 -57.85 21.42
CA VAL A 18 -22.99 -57.41 20.16
C VAL A 18 -23.94 -56.53 19.33
N VAL A 19 -23.38 -55.71 18.40
CA VAL A 19 -23.91 -55.26 17.06
C VAL A 19 -23.61 -53.74 16.80
N PRO A 20 -23.23 -53.28 15.59
CA PRO A 20 -22.15 -53.69 14.67
C PRO A 20 -21.17 -52.53 14.30
N LEU A 21 -20.00 -52.87 13.75
CA LEU A 21 -19.04 -51.93 13.15
C LEU A 21 -19.67 -51.16 11.98
N PHE A 22 -19.87 -49.85 12.10
CA PHE A 22 -20.00 -48.95 10.93
C PHE A 22 -19.81 -47.47 11.32
N LEU A 23 -18.75 -47.11 12.05
CA LEU A 23 -18.43 -45.69 12.29
C LEU A 23 -16.98 -45.39 12.72
N PHE A 24 -16.01 -46.19 12.24
CA PHE A 24 -14.58 -45.97 12.55
C PHE A 24 -13.65 -46.02 11.32
N LEU A 25 -14.17 -45.65 10.14
CA LEU A 25 -13.40 -45.66 8.88
C LEU A 25 -13.46 -44.34 8.10
N VAL A 26 -13.88 -43.23 8.72
CA VAL A 26 -13.92 -41.91 8.07
C VAL A 26 -13.01 -40.87 8.73
N VAL A 27 -12.40 -41.16 9.90
CA VAL A 27 -11.56 -40.19 10.62
C VAL A 27 -10.06 -40.51 10.54
N THR A 28 -9.66 -41.65 9.97
CA THR A 28 -8.24 -42.05 9.86
C THR A 28 -7.61 -41.85 8.48
N VAL A 29 -8.35 -41.36 7.48
CA VAL A 29 -7.81 -41.09 6.13
C VAL A 29 -7.41 -39.62 5.90
N PHE A 30 -7.79 -38.70 6.79
CA PHE A 30 -7.44 -37.28 6.65
C PHE A 30 -6.16 -36.84 7.38
N ILE A 31 -5.47 -37.75 8.09
CA ILE A 31 -4.24 -37.43 8.84
C ILE A 31 -2.97 -38.00 8.18
N TYR A 32 -3.07 -38.74 7.08
CA TYR A 32 -1.90 -39.40 6.44
C TYR A 32 -1.42 -38.81 5.09
N TYR A 33 -1.99 -37.70 4.62
CA TYR A 33 -1.58 -37.04 3.35
C TYR A 33 -0.92 -35.66 3.55
N SER A 34 -0.11 -35.50 4.58
CA SER A 34 0.63 -34.24 4.82
C SER A 34 2.11 -34.41 5.16
N LEU A 35 2.74 -35.52 4.76
CA LEU A 35 4.19 -35.68 4.86
C LEU A 35 4.76 -36.37 3.62
N SER A 36 5.85 -35.77 3.13
CA SER A 36 6.88 -36.35 2.26
C SER A 36 6.56 -36.46 0.77
N PHE A 37 7.08 -35.53 -0.03
CA PHE A 37 7.76 -35.89 -1.27
C PHE A 37 9.00 -35.01 -1.48
N ASP A 38 10.14 -35.65 -1.21
CA ASP A 38 11.49 -35.28 -1.64
C ASP A 38 11.56 -35.37 -3.17
N TYR A 39 12.13 -34.36 -3.83
CA TYR A 39 12.54 -34.47 -5.24
C TYR A 39 14.03 -34.17 -5.34
N SER A 40 14.83 -35.24 -5.39
CA SER A 40 16.18 -35.24 -5.92
C SER A 40 16.35 -36.47 -6.82
N ALA A 41 16.90 -36.22 -8.00
CA ALA A 41 17.35 -37.15 -9.04
C ALA A 41 16.25 -37.90 -9.83
N ILE A 42 16.13 -37.55 -11.12
CA ILE A 42 16.68 -38.32 -12.26
C ILE A 42 16.48 -37.47 -13.53
N LEU A 43 17.58 -37.11 -14.20
CA LEU A 43 17.60 -36.64 -15.59
C LEU A 43 17.70 -37.86 -16.51
N PRO A 44 17.19 -37.76 -17.76
CA PRO A 44 18.15 -37.61 -18.84
C PRO A 44 17.81 -36.50 -19.83
N THR A 45 18.88 -36.07 -20.49
CA THR A 45 19.04 -35.05 -21.52
C THR A 45 18.24 -35.31 -22.80
N ALA A 46 17.58 -34.29 -23.35
CA ALA A 46 17.56 -33.97 -24.78
C ALA A 46 16.92 -32.59 -25.02
N SER A 47 17.51 -31.85 -25.94
CA SER A 47 17.07 -30.58 -26.52
C SER A 47 15.74 -30.69 -27.25
N ASP A 48 14.82 -29.74 -27.05
CA ASP A 48 14.31 -28.87 -28.11
C ASP A 48 13.15 -27.99 -27.61
N SER A 49 13.06 -26.82 -28.24
CA SER A 49 12.15 -25.72 -28.01
C SER A 49 10.67 -26.09 -28.08
N ILE A 50 9.90 -25.87 -27.00
CA ILE A 50 8.44 -25.73 -27.08
C ILE A 50 7.96 -24.58 -26.19
N SER A 51 7.18 -23.70 -26.83
CA SER A 51 6.51 -22.50 -26.31
C SER A 51 5.51 -22.83 -25.19
N ALA A 52 5.64 -22.16 -24.05
CA ALA A 52 4.67 -22.22 -22.96
C ALA A 52 3.40 -21.40 -23.29
N LYS A 53 2.39 -22.08 -23.84
CA LYS A 53 0.98 -21.78 -23.61
C LYS A 53 0.37 -23.05 -23.02
N GLU A 54 -0.58 -22.87 -22.10
CA GLU A 54 -1.37 -23.90 -21.41
C GLU A 54 -0.80 -24.45 -20.10
N ILE A 55 -1.16 -23.79 -18.99
CA ILE A 55 -1.54 -24.48 -17.76
C ILE A 55 -2.88 -23.87 -17.34
N LEU A 56 -3.98 -24.55 -17.67
CA LEU A 56 -5.34 -24.24 -17.25
C LEU A 56 -5.60 -24.86 -15.87
N TYR A 57 -6.22 -24.07 -15.00
CA TYR A 57 -6.76 -24.44 -13.69
C TYR A 57 -7.91 -25.46 -13.83
N PHE A 58 -7.88 -26.52 -13.01
CA PHE A 58 -9.03 -27.39 -12.74
C PHE A 58 -9.93 -26.77 -11.65
N PRO A 59 -11.25 -26.64 -11.86
CA PRO A 59 -12.19 -26.47 -10.76
C PRO A 59 -12.83 -27.82 -10.38
N PHE A 60 -12.85 -28.11 -9.09
CA PHE A 60 -13.71 -29.13 -8.49
C PHE A 60 -15.18 -28.74 -8.74
N LYS A 61 -15.93 -29.56 -9.47
CA LYS A 61 -17.40 -29.50 -9.53
C LYS A 61 -17.96 -30.87 -9.13
N SER A 62 -18.70 -30.88 -8.03
CA SER A 62 -19.55 -31.98 -7.61
C SER A 62 -20.67 -32.20 -8.63
N LYS A 63 -20.77 -33.43 -9.15
CA LYS A 63 -21.88 -33.88 -10.00
C LYS A 63 -23.17 -33.96 -9.19
N LEU A 64 -24.21 -33.26 -9.65
CA LEU A 64 -25.60 -33.63 -9.46
C LEU A 64 -26.27 -33.62 -10.84
N THR A 65 -26.81 -34.77 -11.19
CA THR A 65 -27.55 -35.11 -12.40
C THR A 65 -28.94 -34.45 -12.41
N ASN A 66 -29.40 -33.87 -13.52
CA ASN A 66 -30.43 -34.47 -14.40
C ASN A 66 -30.95 -33.49 -15.49
N THR A 67 -31.07 -34.06 -16.70
CA THR A 67 -32.12 -33.93 -17.74
C THR A 67 -32.50 -32.57 -18.38
N ASP A 68 -32.30 -32.61 -19.70
CA ASP A 68 -33.21 -32.21 -20.79
C ASP A 68 -32.91 -30.98 -21.65
N ASN A 69 -32.61 -31.32 -22.91
CA ASN A 69 -32.47 -30.49 -24.09
C ASN A 69 -33.80 -29.84 -24.49
N LEU A 70 -33.74 -28.57 -24.86
CA LEU A 70 -34.54 -28.05 -25.98
C LEU A 70 -33.76 -26.93 -26.67
N THR A 71 -33.36 -27.24 -27.90
CA THR A 71 -32.81 -26.35 -28.92
C THR A 71 -33.84 -25.30 -29.35
N SER A 72 -33.42 -24.03 -29.38
CA SER A 72 -33.98 -23.06 -30.32
C SER A 72 -32.91 -22.06 -30.75
N THR A 73 -32.57 -22.17 -32.03
CA THR A 73 -31.90 -21.22 -32.92
C THR A 73 -32.48 -19.81 -32.79
N ILE A 74 -31.64 -18.76 -32.87
CA ILE A 74 -31.94 -17.51 -33.59
C ILE A 74 -30.63 -16.82 -33.96
N GLU A 75 -30.56 -16.45 -35.23
CA GLU A 75 -29.50 -15.74 -35.93
C GLU A 75 -29.34 -14.30 -35.46
N ILE A 76 -28.09 -13.84 -35.56
CA ILE A 76 -27.63 -12.47 -35.38
C ILE A 76 -27.75 -11.76 -36.72
N LEU A 77 -28.50 -10.65 -36.79
CA LEU A 77 -28.36 -9.67 -37.88
C LEU A 77 -28.51 -8.23 -37.36
N SER A 78 -27.41 -7.50 -37.51
CA SER A 78 -27.28 -6.12 -37.99
C SER A 78 -28.02 -4.95 -37.30
N SER A 79 -27.21 -4.00 -36.79
CA SER A 79 -27.51 -2.56 -36.73
C SER A 79 -27.92 -1.99 -38.10
N PRO A 80 -28.58 -0.81 -38.19
CA PRO A 80 -27.81 0.43 -38.38
C PRO A 80 -28.44 1.78 -37.91
N LYS A 81 -27.54 2.77 -37.80
CA LYS A 81 -27.65 4.22 -38.15
C LYS A 81 -28.40 5.24 -37.26
N SER A 82 -27.57 6.11 -36.68
CA SER A 82 -27.57 7.60 -36.66
C SER A 82 -28.75 8.39 -37.27
N VAL A 83 -29.17 9.44 -36.54
CA VAL A 83 -29.72 10.68 -37.11
C VAL A 83 -29.09 11.89 -36.42
N LEU A 84 -28.54 12.78 -37.25
CA LEU A 84 -28.07 14.13 -36.97
C LEU A 84 -29.24 15.11 -37.21
N THR A 85 -29.40 16.14 -36.39
CA THR A 85 -30.16 17.34 -36.78
C THR A 85 -29.49 18.60 -36.22
N THR A 86 -29.07 19.46 -37.14
CA THR A 86 -28.64 20.86 -36.96
C THR A 86 -29.82 21.79 -37.25
N ILE A 87 -30.07 22.79 -36.40
CA ILE A 87 -30.67 24.08 -36.80
C ILE A 87 -29.99 25.21 -36.01
N SER A 88 -29.75 26.30 -36.74
CA SER A 88 -29.00 27.53 -36.52
C SER A 88 -29.70 28.63 -35.72
N ASP A 89 -28.86 29.46 -35.10
CA ASP A 89 -28.90 30.91 -34.78
C ASP A 89 -30.17 31.75 -35.01
N SER A 90 -30.50 32.58 -34.00
CA SER A 90 -30.63 34.04 -34.18
C SER A 90 -30.52 34.80 -32.85
N ALA A 91 -29.76 35.90 -32.89
CA ALA A 91 -29.54 36.84 -31.81
C ALA A 91 -30.42 38.09 -31.99
N SER A 92 -30.86 38.70 -30.89
CA SER A 92 -31.22 40.12 -30.86
C SER A 92 -30.93 40.73 -29.48
N ASN A 93 -30.34 41.93 -29.54
CA ASN A 93 -29.93 42.80 -28.45
C ASN A 93 -31.13 43.43 -27.72
N GLU A 94 -31.01 43.64 -26.39
CA GLU A 94 -31.42 44.91 -25.79
C GLU A 94 -30.63 45.24 -24.51
N LYS A 95 -30.46 46.55 -24.28
CA LYS A 95 -29.43 47.20 -23.48
C LYS A 95 -30.08 47.96 -22.30
N VAL A 96 -29.39 48.01 -21.15
CA VAL A 96 -29.26 49.15 -20.20
C VAL A 96 -30.48 49.38 -19.25
N ARG A 97 -30.41 49.62 -17.92
CA ARG A 97 -29.48 50.35 -17.00
C ARG A 97 -29.72 49.89 -15.51
N PRO A 98 -28.84 50.22 -14.52
CA PRO A 98 -28.83 49.66 -13.15
C PRO A 98 -29.14 50.66 -11.99
N PHE A 99 -29.12 50.12 -10.74
CA PHE A 99 -29.06 50.75 -9.37
C PHE A 99 -30.41 50.94 -8.61
N PRO A 100 -30.44 50.98 -7.24
CA PRO A 100 -29.35 51.36 -6.32
C PRO A 100 -29.10 50.53 -5.04
N THR A 101 -27.92 50.78 -4.48
CA THR A 101 -27.45 50.48 -3.12
C THR A 101 -28.14 51.34 -2.05
N PRO A 102 -28.15 50.90 -0.77
CA PRO A 102 -28.27 51.82 0.37
C PRO A 102 -26.91 52.10 1.04
N LYS A 103 -26.66 53.39 1.30
CA LYS A 103 -25.56 53.94 2.10
C LYS A 103 -25.77 53.71 3.60
N ALA A 104 -24.66 53.63 4.32
CA ALA A 104 -24.57 53.75 5.77
C ALA A 104 -24.79 55.20 6.25
N ILE A 105 -25.32 55.36 7.47
CA ILE A 105 -25.28 56.60 8.28
C ILE A 105 -24.69 56.27 9.65
N VAL A 106 -23.91 57.24 10.13
CA VAL A 106 -23.04 57.31 11.32
C VAL A 106 -23.80 57.72 12.59
N THR A 107 -23.36 57.26 13.76
CA THR A 107 -23.28 57.98 15.07
C THR A 107 -22.60 57.04 16.08
N ALA A 108 -21.31 57.20 16.41
CA ALA A 108 -20.68 58.11 17.39
C ALA A 108 -21.04 57.81 18.86
N THR A 109 -20.12 57.22 19.65
CA THR A 109 -19.35 57.86 20.75
C THR A 109 -18.68 56.86 21.71
N ASN A 110 -17.37 57.09 21.95
CA ASN A 110 -16.59 57.00 23.21
C ASN A 110 -16.38 55.64 23.93
N ASP A 111 -15.23 55.30 24.53
CA ASP A 111 -13.82 55.75 24.53
C ASP A 111 -13.00 54.77 25.42
N SER A 112 -11.66 54.90 25.41
CA SER A 112 -10.58 54.28 26.23
C SER A 112 -9.97 52.94 25.73
N THR A 113 -8.84 52.92 25.02
CA THR A 113 -7.40 53.25 25.27
C THR A 113 -6.58 52.19 26.02
N LEU A 114 -5.63 51.55 25.31
CA LEU A 114 -4.19 51.58 25.64
C LEU A 114 -3.31 51.18 24.44
N ALA A 115 -2.11 51.75 24.38
CA ALA A 115 -1.38 52.14 23.18
C ALA A 115 -0.33 51.12 22.64
N LYS A 116 -0.05 51.19 21.34
CA LYS A 116 1.24 50.81 20.71
C LYS A 116 1.81 52.02 19.95
N LYS A 117 3.04 52.41 20.29
CA LYS A 117 3.80 53.52 19.69
C LYS A 117 4.53 53.08 18.42
N VAL A 118 4.47 53.94 17.40
CA VAL A 118 5.40 54.02 16.26
C VAL A 118 5.95 55.45 16.22
N PRO A 119 7.26 55.66 15.94
CA PRO A 119 7.79 56.95 15.52
C PRO A 119 8.32 56.98 14.06
N PRO A 120 8.67 58.16 13.50
CA PRO A 120 8.35 58.54 12.11
C PRO A 120 9.54 58.69 11.12
N VAL A 121 9.15 59.09 9.90
CA VAL A 121 9.83 59.31 8.60
C VAL A 121 10.72 60.60 8.56
N PRO A 122 11.65 60.79 7.57
CA PRO A 122 13.02 61.30 7.74
C PRO A 122 13.35 62.65 7.06
N SER A 123 14.59 63.14 7.19
CA SER A 123 15.18 64.10 6.22
C SER A 123 16.72 64.05 6.06
N LYS A 124 17.12 63.89 4.79
CA LYS A 124 18.24 64.48 4.01
C LYS A 124 19.73 64.14 4.27
N ASN A 125 20.27 63.52 3.20
CA ASN A 125 21.52 63.79 2.46
C ASN A 125 22.90 63.63 3.12
N SER A 126 23.66 62.65 2.62
CA SER A 126 25.03 62.86 2.11
C SER A 126 25.37 61.80 1.04
N GLN A 127 26.15 62.24 0.05
CA GLN A 127 26.34 61.62 -1.26
C GLN A 127 27.17 60.33 -1.25
N LYS A 128 26.89 59.51 -2.27
CA LYS A 128 27.52 58.24 -2.64
C LYS A 128 28.93 58.42 -3.20
N THR A 129 29.82 57.50 -2.84
CA THR A 129 30.84 56.93 -3.74
C THR A 129 30.52 55.43 -3.93
N PRO A 130 30.50 54.87 -5.15
CA PRO A 130 30.22 53.45 -5.36
C PRO A 130 31.45 52.59 -5.05
N PRO A 131 31.34 51.48 -4.30
CA PRO A 131 32.39 50.49 -4.25
C PRO A 131 32.42 49.69 -5.56
N VAL A 132 33.64 49.47 -6.05
CA VAL A 132 34.02 48.64 -7.19
C VAL A 132 33.37 47.24 -7.12
N PRO A 133 32.88 46.64 -8.24
CA PRO A 133 32.28 45.32 -8.22
C PRO A 133 33.34 44.25 -7.89
N SER A 134 33.21 43.59 -6.74
CA SER A 134 34.00 42.39 -6.44
C SER A 134 33.59 41.27 -7.38
N LYS A 135 34.59 40.71 -8.07
CA LYS A 135 34.51 39.66 -9.08
C LYS A 135 33.52 38.55 -8.72
N ASN A 136 32.67 38.24 -9.70
CA ASN A 136 31.84 37.05 -9.82
C ASN A 136 32.51 35.80 -9.21
N SER A 137 31.95 35.28 -8.12
CA SER A 137 32.05 33.85 -7.85
C SER A 137 31.14 33.13 -8.85
N GLN A 138 31.66 32.86 -10.05
CA GLN A 138 31.06 31.90 -10.96
C GLN A 138 30.96 30.57 -10.20
N LYS A 139 29.76 30.21 -9.72
CA LYS A 139 29.45 28.83 -9.36
C LYS A 139 29.64 28.04 -10.65
N THR A 140 30.77 27.36 -10.76
CA THR A 140 31.05 26.41 -11.84
C THR A 140 29.89 25.41 -11.87
N PRO A 141 29.31 25.09 -13.04
CA PRO A 141 28.29 24.05 -13.13
C PRO A 141 28.92 22.76 -12.63
N GLN A 142 28.51 22.28 -11.45
CA GLN A 142 28.96 20.98 -10.96
C GLN A 142 28.51 19.94 -11.98
N LYS A 143 29.46 19.26 -12.63
CA LYS A 143 29.18 18.15 -13.53
C LYS A 143 28.44 17.07 -12.74
N ILE A 144 27.12 16.99 -12.93
CA ILE A 144 26.31 15.92 -12.36
C ILE A 144 26.75 14.63 -13.07
N PHE A 145 27.48 13.76 -12.35
CA PHE A 145 27.92 12.49 -12.90
C PHE A 145 26.71 11.55 -13.00
N GLN A 146 26.20 11.36 -14.22
CA GLN A 146 25.19 10.34 -14.49
C GLN A 146 25.84 8.96 -14.46
N TYR A 147 25.24 8.03 -13.74
CA TYR A 147 25.72 6.65 -13.76
C TYR A 147 25.59 6.07 -15.17
N PRO A 148 26.70 5.53 -15.73
CA PRO A 148 26.61 4.81 -16.99
C PRO A 148 25.70 3.59 -16.77
N PHE A 149 24.73 3.41 -17.66
CA PHE A 149 23.91 2.20 -17.71
C PHE A 149 24.13 1.59 -19.09
N ASN A 150 25.00 0.58 -19.13
CA ASN A 150 25.43 -0.05 -20.38
C ASN A 150 25.05 -1.52 -20.36
N CYS A 151 24.22 -1.91 -21.33
CA CYS A 151 23.99 -3.32 -21.61
C CYS A 151 25.10 -3.84 -22.54
N SER A 152 25.68 -4.98 -22.18
CA SER A 152 26.64 -5.66 -23.06
C SER A 152 25.97 -5.99 -24.40
N ILE A 153 26.71 -5.80 -25.49
CA ILE A 153 26.19 -6.02 -26.85
C ILE A 153 26.26 -7.53 -27.17
N GLY A 154 25.15 -8.11 -27.64
CA GLY A 154 25.07 -9.50 -28.11
C GLY A 154 24.93 -10.54 -26.98
N ASN A 155 25.43 -11.76 -27.19
CA ASN A 155 25.33 -12.89 -26.25
C ASN A 155 26.32 -12.82 -25.07
N GLN A 156 26.92 -11.65 -24.80
CA GLN A 156 27.86 -11.52 -23.69
C GLN A 156 27.12 -11.59 -22.35
N THR A 157 27.70 -12.31 -21.39
CA THR A 157 27.12 -12.41 -20.05
C THR A 157 27.18 -11.04 -19.40
N GLN A 158 26.01 -10.44 -19.14
CA GLN A 158 25.93 -9.17 -18.41
C GLN A 158 26.57 -9.35 -17.03
N THR A 159 27.50 -8.47 -16.70
CA THR A 159 28.20 -8.40 -15.42
C THR A 159 27.87 -7.09 -14.72
N CYS A 160 28.12 -7.05 -13.41
CA CYS A 160 27.99 -5.83 -12.63
C CYS A 160 29.20 -4.94 -12.89
N SER A 161 28.94 -3.70 -13.31
CA SER A 161 30.00 -2.73 -13.57
C SER A 161 30.63 -2.28 -12.25
N GLU A 162 31.94 -2.14 -12.22
CA GLU A 162 32.65 -1.66 -11.04
C GLU A 162 32.69 -0.12 -11.03
N LYS A 163 32.25 0.44 -9.89
CA LYS A 163 32.41 1.83 -9.42
C LYS A 163 31.28 2.78 -9.81
N PHE A 164 30.32 2.89 -8.89
CA PHE A 164 29.63 4.16 -8.68
C PHE A 164 30.62 5.11 -8.00
N PRO A 165 30.94 6.29 -8.55
CA PRO A 165 31.72 7.27 -7.81
C PRO A 165 31.00 7.57 -6.49
N LEU A 166 31.76 7.51 -5.40
CA LEU A 166 31.27 7.96 -4.10
C LEU A 166 30.82 9.42 -4.23
N PRO A 167 29.71 9.82 -3.60
CA PRO A 167 29.25 11.19 -3.66
C PRO A 167 30.34 12.08 -3.09
N PHE A 168 30.57 13.23 -3.71
CA PHE A 168 31.32 14.31 -3.06
C PHE A 168 30.49 14.72 -1.84
N THR A 169 30.99 14.42 -0.65
CA THR A 169 30.39 14.78 0.64
C THR A 169 30.34 16.30 0.74
N THR A 170 29.19 16.89 0.42
CA THR A 170 28.77 18.13 1.07
C THR A 170 27.81 17.71 2.18
N ASP A 171 28.36 17.39 3.35
CA ASP A 171 27.62 17.06 4.59
C ASP A 171 26.79 18.25 5.13
N THR A 172 26.44 19.23 4.29
CA THR A 172 25.88 20.52 4.70
C THR A 172 24.39 20.67 4.42
N ASP A 173 23.71 19.70 3.79
CA ASP A 173 22.25 19.73 3.60
C ASP A 173 21.61 18.57 4.39
N ASP A 174 21.12 18.88 5.60
CA ASP A 174 20.30 18.00 6.43
C ASP A 174 19.07 17.61 5.60
N GLY A 175 18.88 16.33 5.31
CA GLY A 175 17.78 15.78 4.49
C GLY A 175 16.36 16.07 5.02
N GLY A 176 16.25 16.92 6.03
CA GLY A 176 15.03 17.28 6.74
C GLY A 176 14.65 16.21 7.75
N LYS A 177 13.52 16.41 8.40
CA LYS A 177 12.95 15.42 9.32
C LYS A 177 12.14 14.39 8.54
N CYS A 178 12.34 13.10 8.80
CA CYS A 178 11.51 12.07 8.19
C CYS A 178 10.05 12.15 8.66
N PRO A 179 9.08 11.75 7.82
CA PRO A 179 7.69 11.59 8.23
C PRO A 179 7.51 10.74 9.48
N ASP A 180 6.47 11.02 10.27
CA ASP A 180 6.27 10.35 11.56
C ASP A 180 6.00 8.83 11.44
N TYR A 181 5.67 8.29 10.26
CA TYR A 181 5.52 6.84 10.08
C TYR A 181 6.86 6.08 10.18
N PHE A 182 8.00 6.75 10.05
CA PHE A 182 9.32 6.16 10.28
C PHE A 182 9.50 5.70 11.72
N ARG A 183 8.74 6.26 12.69
CA ARG A 183 8.79 5.83 14.09
C ARG A 183 8.46 4.35 14.25
N TRP A 184 7.68 3.78 13.34
CA TRP A 184 7.29 2.37 13.41
C TRP A 184 8.42 1.39 13.10
N ILE A 185 9.51 1.83 12.47
CA ILE A 185 10.73 1.01 12.31
C ILE A 185 11.21 0.52 13.68
N HIS A 186 11.15 1.39 14.70
CA HIS A 186 11.54 1.02 16.07
C HIS A 186 10.65 -0.07 16.66
N GLU A 187 9.35 -0.06 16.35
CA GLU A 187 8.38 -1.03 16.85
C GLU A 187 8.52 -2.37 16.11
N ASP A 188 8.70 -2.33 14.80
CA ASP A 188 8.87 -3.52 13.96
C ASP A 188 10.17 -4.26 14.30
N LEU A 189 11.25 -3.52 14.64
CA LEU A 189 12.53 -4.11 15.05
C LEU A 189 12.65 -4.37 16.56
N ARG A 190 11.67 -3.93 17.37
CA ARG A 190 11.67 -4.09 18.83
C ARG A 190 11.92 -5.52 19.31
N PRO A 191 11.39 -6.59 18.68
CA PRO A 191 11.58 -7.96 19.16
C PRO A 191 13.06 -8.37 19.31
N TRP A 192 13.96 -7.79 18.53
CA TRP A 192 15.39 -8.14 18.53
C TRP A 192 16.27 -7.10 19.21
N ARG A 193 15.73 -5.98 19.70
CA ARG A 193 16.53 -4.87 20.27
C ARG A 193 17.47 -5.31 21.40
N LYS A 194 17.02 -6.25 22.26
CA LYS A 194 17.82 -6.75 23.39
C LYS A 194 18.69 -7.94 23.04
N THR A 195 18.16 -8.87 22.26
CA THR A 195 18.80 -10.17 22.00
C THR A 195 19.74 -10.13 20.78
N GLY A 196 19.49 -9.21 19.85
CA GLY A 196 20.07 -9.24 18.52
C GLY A 196 19.54 -10.39 17.66
N ILE A 197 20.17 -10.53 16.50
CA ILE A 197 19.85 -11.47 15.44
C ILE A 197 21.10 -12.30 15.13
N THR A 198 21.03 -13.60 15.38
CA THR A 198 22.09 -14.57 15.03
C THR A 198 21.86 -15.14 13.63
N MET A 199 22.90 -15.72 13.03
CA MET A 199 22.79 -16.42 11.74
C MET A 199 21.70 -17.50 11.79
N ASP A 200 21.63 -18.27 12.88
CA ASP A 200 20.60 -19.31 13.06
C ASP A 200 19.18 -18.74 13.05
N LEU A 201 18.97 -17.54 13.61
CA LEU A 201 17.66 -16.87 13.56
C LEU A 201 17.29 -16.43 12.15
N VAL A 202 18.24 -15.86 11.40
CA VAL A 202 18.02 -15.53 9.97
C VAL A 202 17.70 -16.79 9.17
N MET A 203 18.44 -17.88 9.39
CA MET A 203 18.20 -19.13 8.68
C MET A 203 16.85 -19.79 9.03
N LYS A 204 16.28 -19.56 10.22
CA LYS A 204 14.92 -20.03 10.55
C LYS A 204 13.84 -19.36 9.70
N ALA A 205 14.04 -18.11 9.25
CA ALA A 205 13.10 -17.42 8.35
C ALA A 205 13.08 -18.01 6.93
N ARG A 206 14.08 -18.83 6.56
CA ARG A 206 14.14 -19.49 5.24
C ARG A 206 12.92 -20.33 4.91
N ARG A 207 12.21 -20.85 5.92
CA ARG A 207 11.06 -21.76 5.76
C ARG A 207 10.01 -21.24 4.77
N THR A 208 9.79 -19.92 4.71
CA THR A 208 8.79 -19.32 3.82
C THR A 208 9.38 -18.27 2.87
N ALA A 209 10.64 -17.86 3.08
CA ALA A 209 11.29 -16.85 2.26
C ALA A 209 11.36 -17.24 0.78
N ASN A 210 11.07 -16.27 -0.10
CA ASN A 210 11.28 -16.38 -1.54
C ASN A 210 12.77 -16.22 -1.90
N PHE A 211 13.48 -15.35 -1.18
CA PHE A 211 14.91 -15.15 -1.37
C PHE A 211 15.59 -14.72 -0.08
N ARG A 212 16.90 -14.97 -0.03
CA ARG A 212 17.84 -14.36 0.91
C ARG A 212 18.65 -13.30 0.18
N LEU A 213 18.71 -12.11 0.74
CA LEU A 213 19.54 -11.02 0.23
C LEU A 213 20.65 -10.71 1.23
N VAL A 214 21.88 -10.63 0.73
CA VAL A 214 23.06 -10.21 1.48
C VAL A 214 23.65 -8.99 0.80
N ILE A 215 23.91 -7.94 1.57
CA ILE A 215 24.65 -6.76 1.11
C ILE A 215 26.01 -6.80 1.81
N VAL A 216 27.10 -6.83 1.04
CA VAL A 216 28.47 -6.84 1.56
C VAL A 216 29.29 -5.86 0.73
N ASN A 217 29.99 -4.94 1.39
CA ASN A 217 30.81 -3.90 0.76
C ASN A 217 30.03 -3.09 -0.29
N GLY A 218 28.77 -2.77 0.00
CA GLY A 218 27.89 -1.99 -0.89
C GLY A 218 27.39 -2.76 -2.13
N LYS A 219 27.66 -4.06 -2.24
CA LYS A 219 27.19 -4.93 -3.33
C LYS A 219 26.10 -5.87 -2.84
N ALA A 220 25.07 -6.09 -3.67
CA ALA A 220 23.96 -6.98 -3.38
C ALA A 220 24.22 -8.39 -3.94
N TYR A 221 23.88 -9.40 -3.15
CA TYR A 221 23.96 -10.82 -3.52
C TYR A 221 22.65 -11.51 -3.13
N VAL A 222 22.06 -12.27 -4.05
CA VAL A 222 20.77 -12.93 -3.82
C VAL A 222 20.88 -14.43 -3.97
N GLU A 223 20.39 -15.18 -2.99
CA GLU A 223 20.10 -16.61 -3.11
C GLU A 223 18.58 -16.79 -3.23
N THR A 224 18.11 -17.21 -4.40
CA THR A 224 16.69 -17.43 -4.65
C THR A 224 16.27 -18.82 -4.15
N TYR A 225 15.22 -18.86 -3.33
CA TYR A 225 14.62 -20.11 -2.83
C TYR A 225 13.36 -20.50 -3.61
N GLY A 226 12.61 -19.53 -4.12
CA GLY A 226 11.45 -19.78 -4.96
C GLY A 226 10.92 -18.50 -5.59
N LYS A 227 10.43 -18.61 -6.83
CA LYS A 227 9.85 -17.46 -7.55
C LYS A 227 8.60 -16.96 -6.84
N SER A 228 8.48 -15.65 -6.71
CA SER A 228 7.28 -15.03 -6.16
C SER A 228 6.09 -15.08 -7.13
N PHE A 229 4.89 -14.81 -6.62
CA PHE A 229 3.75 -14.53 -7.48
C PHE A 229 4.06 -13.29 -8.32
N GLN A 230 3.97 -13.39 -9.65
CA GLN A 230 4.25 -12.27 -10.57
C GLN A 230 5.67 -11.69 -10.34
N SER A 231 5.88 -10.40 -10.61
CA SER A 231 7.17 -9.70 -10.58
C SER A 231 7.51 -9.11 -9.20
N ARG A 232 6.90 -9.61 -8.12
CA ARG A 232 7.04 -9.02 -6.77
C ARG A 232 8.47 -9.07 -6.25
N ASP A 233 9.09 -10.25 -6.29
CA ASP A 233 10.50 -10.44 -5.96
C ASP A 233 11.39 -9.53 -6.82
N THR A 234 11.09 -9.47 -8.11
CA THR A 234 11.89 -8.76 -9.10
C THR A 234 11.89 -7.26 -8.83
N PHE A 235 10.73 -6.63 -8.65
CA PHE A 235 10.68 -5.19 -8.35
C PHE A 235 11.09 -4.85 -6.91
N THR A 236 10.98 -5.80 -5.97
CA THR A 236 11.54 -5.63 -4.61
C THR A 236 13.07 -5.57 -4.66
N LEU A 237 13.70 -6.53 -5.36
CA LEU A 237 15.14 -6.55 -5.57
C LEU A 237 15.59 -5.31 -6.36
N TRP A 238 14.86 -4.94 -7.42
CA TRP A 238 15.12 -3.73 -8.20
C TRP A 238 15.12 -2.49 -7.30
N GLY A 239 14.13 -2.34 -6.43
CA GLY A 239 14.06 -1.23 -5.50
C GLY A 239 15.24 -1.14 -4.55
N ILE A 240 15.72 -2.27 -4.03
CA ILE A 240 16.91 -2.31 -3.18
C ILE A 240 18.18 -1.93 -3.97
N LEU A 241 18.29 -2.34 -5.23
CA LEU A 241 19.39 -1.87 -6.09
C LEU A 241 19.32 -0.36 -6.33
N GLN A 242 18.13 0.19 -6.50
CA GLN A 242 17.96 1.64 -6.63
C GLN A 242 18.33 2.38 -5.36
N LEU A 243 18.03 1.81 -4.18
CA LEU A 243 18.52 2.33 -2.91
C LEU A 243 20.05 2.36 -2.87
N LEU A 244 20.72 1.27 -3.29
CA LEU A 244 22.19 1.20 -3.34
C LEU A 244 22.79 2.21 -4.32
N ARG A 245 22.13 2.48 -5.45
CA ARG A 245 22.54 3.54 -6.39
C ARG A 245 22.31 4.93 -5.82
N ARG A 246 21.24 5.12 -5.03
CA ARG A 246 20.92 6.41 -4.41
C ARG A 246 21.90 6.76 -3.28
N TYR A 247 22.27 5.77 -2.47
CA TYR A 247 23.15 5.90 -1.30
C TYR A 247 24.38 4.97 -1.39
N PRO A 248 25.24 5.13 -2.42
CA PRO A 248 26.34 4.21 -2.71
C PRO A 248 27.33 4.15 -1.55
N GLY A 249 27.60 2.92 -1.08
CA GLY A 249 28.54 2.66 0.02
C GLY A 249 28.07 3.12 1.41
N ARG A 250 26.85 3.65 1.55
CA ARG A 250 26.33 4.17 2.82
C ARG A 250 25.48 3.17 3.60
N LEU A 251 24.90 2.18 2.92
CA LEU A 251 24.13 1.14 3.57
C LEU A 251 25.09 0.10 4.19
N PRO A 252 24.96 -0.23 5.48
CA PRO A 252 25.84 -1.21 6.12
C PRO A 252 25.65 -2.62 5.56
N ASP A 253 26.66 -3.47 5.77
CA ASP A 253 26.55 -4.90 5.47
C ASP A 253 25.35 -5.51 6.22
N LEU A 254 24.52 -6.29 5.52
CA LEU A 254 23.34 -6.93 6.11
C LEU A 254 23.01 -8.27 5.45
N ASP A 255 22.17 -9.05 6.12
CA ASP A 255 21.72 -10.38 5.71
C ASP A 255 20.25 -10.56 6.12
N LEU A 256 19.36 -10.63 5.12
CA LEU A 256 17.92 -10.67 5.34
C LEU A 256 17.23 -11.79 4.55
N MET A 257 16.10 -12.22 5.10
CA MET A 257 15.14 -13.12 4.46
C MET A 257 13.91 -12.33 4.05
N PHE A 258 13.44 -12.53 2.82
CA PHE A 258 12.27 -11.84 2.29
C PHE A 258 11.23 -12.83 1.80
N ASP A 259 9.98 -12.65 2.22
CA ASP A 259 8.82 -13.40 1.75
C ASP A 259 7.84 -12.47 1.04
N CYS A 260 7.61 -12.75 -0.25
CA CYS A 260 6.85 -11.93 -1.18
C CYS A 260 5.34 -12.29 -1.23
N VAL A 261 4.88 -13.21 -0.38
CA VAL A 261 3.46 -13.62 -0.31
C VAL A 261 2.62 -12.62 0.50
N ASP A 262 1.30 -12.67 0.37
CA ASP A 262 0.36 -11.68 0.94
C ASP A 262 0.23 -11.71 2.47
N TRP A 263 0.26 -12.87 3.13
CA TRP A 263 -0.05 -12.93 4.57
C TRP A 263 1.18 -12.81 5.45
N PRO A 264 1.16 -12.04 6.56
CA PRO A 264 2.21 -12.14 7.56
C PRO A 264 2.15 -13.50 8.26
N VAL A 265 3.32 -14.07 8.59
CA VAL A 265 3.41 -15.48 9.04
C VAL A 265 4.12 -15.65 10.37
N ILE A 266 4.81 -14.62 10.88
CA ILE A 266 5.50 -14.71 12.18
C ILE A 266 4.52 -14.37 13.29
N LEU A 267 3.73 -15.35 13.72
CA LEU A 267 2.71 -15.17 14.75
C LEU A 267 3.33 -14.85 16.11
N ALA A 268 2.99 -13.68 16.67
CA ALA A 268 3.49 -13.20 17.94
C ALA A 268 3.15 -14.14 19.12
N SER A 269 2.06 -14.89 19.03
CA SER A 269 1.67 -15.89 20.04
C SER A 269 2.71 -16.99 20.24
N HIS A 270 3.48 -17.35 19.21
CA HIS A 270 4.51 -18.39 19.29
C HIS A 270 5.79 -17.90 20.00
N TYR A 271 5.92 -16.59 20.24
CA TYR A 271 7.10 -15.96 20.78
C TYR A 271 6.78 -15.11 22.02
N ARG A 272 5.74 -15.50 22.77
CA ARG A 272 5.34 -14.89 24.04
C ARG A 272 5.34 -15.93 25.17
N GLY A 273 5.77 -15.51 26.37
CA GLY A 273 5.76 -16.33 27.58
C GLY A 273 7.16 -16.62 28.16
N PRO A 274 7.24 -17.31 29.32
CA PRO A 274 8.48 -17.51 30.07
C PRO A 274 9.58 -18.26 29.32
N ASN A 275 9.20 -19.13 28.38
CA ASN A 275 10.11 -19.95 27.56
C ASN A 275 10.02 -19.60 26.06
N ALA A 276 9.59 -18.37 25.74
CA ALA A 276 9.48 -17.92 24.36
C ALA A 276 10.83 -17.91 23.67
N THR A 277 10.88 -18.50 22.47
CA THR A 277 12.05 -18.34 21.60
C THR A 277 12.04 -16.94 20.96
N ILE A 278 13.19 -16.52 20.42
CA ILE A 278 13.30 -15.27 19.67
C ILE A 278 12.69 -15.49 18.28
N PRO A 279 11.80 -14.60 17.79
CA PRO A 279 11.22 -14.73 16.46
C PRO A 279 12.30 -14.68 15.36
N PRO A 280 12.13 -15.40 14.25
CA PRO A 280 13.01 -15.24 13.09
C PRO A 280 12.69 -13.91 12.38
N PRO A 281 13.70 -13.12 11.95
CA PRO A 281 13.47 -11.88 11.23
C PRO A 281 13.07 -12.18 9.78
N LEU A 282 11.83 -11.84 9.42
CA LEU A 282 11.32 -12.04 8.07
C LEU A 282 10.74 -10.73 7.54
N PHE A 283 11.27 -10.25 6.41
CA PHE A 283 10.76 -9.08 5.72
C PHE A 283 9.55 -9.43 4.86
N ARG A 284 8.52 -8.59 4.94
CA ARG A 284 7.28 -8.70 4.17
C ARG A 284 6.71 -7.33 3.86
N TYR A 285 5.64 -7.29 3.09
CA TYR A 285 5.01 -6.04 2.69
C TYR A 285 3.91 -5.54 3.65
N CYS A 286 3.46 -6.38 4.58
CA CYS A 286 2.53 -5.99 5.63
C CYS A 286 2.75 -6.74 6.95
N GLY A 287 2.11 -6.25 8.00
CA GLY A 287 1.93 -6.92 9.28
C GLY A 287 0.52 -6.73 9.83
N ASP A 288 0.22 -7.38 10.94
CA ASP A 288 -0.96 -7.10 11.75
C ASP A 288 -0.59 -7.09 13.25
N LYS A 289 -1.54 -6.76 14.13
CA LYS A 289 -1.29 -6.70 15.58
C LYS A 289 -0.88 -8.04 16.22
N TRP A 290 -0.98 -9.14 15.48
CA TRP A 290 -0.66 -10.50 15.89
C TRP A 290 0.58 -11.05 15.21
N SER A 291 1.23 -10.28 14.33
CA SER A 291 2.42 -10.70 13.61
C SER A 291 3.65 -9.91 14.02
N LEU A 292 4.84 -10.44 13.70
CA LEU A 292 6.15 -9.85 13.99
C LEU A 292 7.01 -9.71 12.73
N ASP A 293 6.42 -9.87 11.55
CA ASP A 293 7.05 -9.65 10.26
C ASP A 293 7.51 -8.19 10.12
N ILE A 294 8.69 -7.99 9.53
CA ILE A 294 9.31 -6.68 9.35
C ILE A 294 8.74 -6.06 8.08
N VAL A 295 8.03 -4.93 8.21
CA VAL A 295 7.29 -4.33 7.09
C VAL A 295 8.20 -3.48 6.20
N PHE A 296 8.21 -3.81 4.91
CA PHE A 296 9.01 -3.19 3.86
C PHE A 296 8.08 -2.59 2.78
N PRO A 297 8.47 -1.48 2.10
CA PRO A 297 7.71 -0.95 0.97
C PRO A 297 7.45 -2.01 -0.11
N ASP A 298 6.22 -2.07 -0.63
CA ASP A 298 5.86 -3.08 -1.62
C ASP A 298 6.55 -2.88 -2.98
N TRP A 299 6.55 -3.93 -3.81
CA TRP A 299 7.21 -3.92 -5.12
C TRP A 299 6.64 -2.86 -6.08
N SER A 300 5.36 -2.48 -5.91
CA SER A 300 4.65 -1.62 -6.84
C SER A 300 5.11 -0.16 -6.80
N PHE A 301 5.95 0.22 -5.83
CA PHE A 301 6.65 1.51 -5.86
C PHE A 301 7.56 1.67 -7.09
N TRP A 302 8.13 0.57 -7.60
CA TRP A 302 8.94 0.56 -8.82
C TRP A 302 8.22 0.03 -10.04
N GLY A 303 7.02 -0.54 -9.86
CA GLY A 303 6.14 -0.95 -10.94
C GLY A 303 5.47 -2.29 -10.70
N TRP A 304 4.42 -2.55 -11.46
CA TRP A 304 3.72 -3.82 -11.51
C TRP A 304 3.30 -4.08 -12.96
N SER A 305 4.22 -4.66 -13.73
CA SER A 305 4.10 -4.83 -15.18
C SER A 305 2.88 -5.66 -15.60
N GLU A 306 2.52 -6.66 -14.81
CA GLU A 306 1.47 -7.62 -15.11
C GLU A 306 0.09 -6.96 -15.22
N ILE A 307 -0.11 -5.84 -14.53
CA ILE A 307 -1.37 -5.07 -14.56
C ILE A 307 -1.13 -3.59 -14.91
N ASN A 308 0.00 -3.31 -15.56
CA ASN A 308 0.36 -1.98 -16.08
C ASN A 308 0.31 -0.84 -15.04
N ILE A 309 0.68 -1.12 -13.79
CA ILE A 309 0.86 -0.07 -12.78
C ILE A 309 2.27 0.49 -12.91
N LYS A 310 2.36 1.76 -13.28
CA LYS A 310 3.62 2.49 -13.49
C LYS A 310 4.38 2.68 -12.17
N PRO A 311 5.70 2.95 -12.24
CA PRO A 311 6.48 3.38 -11.08
C PRO A 311 5.85 4.58 -10.38
N TRP A 312 6.05 4.65 -9.06
CA TRP A 312 5.30 5.54 -8.19
C TRP A 312 5.49 7.02 -8.51
N ASP A 313 6.69 7.49 -8.82
CA ASP A 313 6.92 8.90 -9.17
C ASP A 313 6.09 9.33 -10.38
N SER A 314 6.07 8.52 -11.45
CA SER A 314 5.28 8.81 -12.65
C SER A 314 3.78 8.74 -12.35
N LEU A 315 3.36 7.71 -11.59
CA LEU A 315 1.95 7.51 -11.28
C LEU A 315 1.40 8.59 -10.35
N LEU A 316 2.21 9.07 -9.40
CA LEU A 316 1.83 10.12 -8.45
C LEU A 316 1.56 11.44 -9.17
N GLU A 317 2.38 11.81 -10.17
CA GLU A 317 2.12 12.97 -11.02
C GLU A 317 0.87 12.78 -11.90
N GLU A 318 0.65 11.58 -12.44
CA GLU A 318 -0.58 11.26 -13.18
C GLU A 318 -1.84 11.37 -12.30
N LEU A 319 -1.78 10.91 -11.05
CA LEU A 319 -2.88 11.04 -10.08
C LEU A 319 -3.13 12.50 -9.71
N LYS A 320 -2.07 13.29 -9.51
CA LYS A 320 -2.15 14.73 -9.25
C LYS A 320 -2.80 15.48 -10.42
N GLU A 321 -2.49 15.11 -11.65
CA GLU A 321 -3.15 15.66 -12.84
C GLU A 321 -4.59 15.14 -12.97
N GLY A 322 -4.80 13.85 -12.70
CA GLY A 322 -6.12 13.22 -12.65
C GLY A 322 -7.10 13.96 -11.72
N ASN A 323 -6.61 14.44 -10.58
CA ASN A 323 -7.41 15.21 -9.63
C ASN A 323 -7.93 16.54 -10.16
N LYS A 324 -7.24 17.17 -11.12
CA LYS A 324 -7.60 18.46 -11.70
C LYS A 324 -8.62 18.36 -12.82
N ARG A 325 -8.83 17.15 -13.37
CA ARG A 325 -9.70 16.94 -14.55
C ARG A 325 -11.17 17.25 -14.31
N ILE A 326 -11.64 17.05 -13.08
CA ILE A 326 -13.02 17.33 -12.67
C ILE A 326 -12.98 18.12 -11.37
N ASN A 327 -13.68 19.26 -11.32
CA ASN A 327 -13.81 20.01 -10.09
C ASN A 327 -14.41 19.10 -9.00
N TRP A 328 -13.83 19.11 -7.80
CA TRP A 328 -14.28 18.24 -6.73
C TRP A 328 -15.79 18.32 -6.45
N MET A 329 -16.39 19.51 -6.58
CA MET A 329 -17.83 19.72 -6.36
C MET A 329 -18.70 19.04 -7.43
N GLU A 330 -18.17 18.80 -8.62
CA GLU A 330 -18.85 18.17 -9.77
C GLU A 330 -18.66 16.65 -9.80
N ARG A 331 -17.78 16.10 -8.94
CA ARG A 331 -17.57 14.65 -8.85
C ARG A 331 -18.84 13.93 -8.43
N GLU A 332 -18.95 12.69 -8.92
CA GLU A 332 -20.08 11.80 -8.65
C GLU A 332 -20.29 11.63 -7.14
N PRO A 333 -21.52 11.82 -6.62
CA PRO A 333 -21.81 11.89 -5.19
C PRO A 333 -21.91 10.51 -4.52
N TYR A 334 -21.31 9.47 -5.12
CA TYR A 334 -21.42 8.08 -4.68
C TYR A 334 -20.08 7.52 -4.21
N ALA A 335 -20.15 6.49 -3.36
CA ALA A 335 -19.00 5.67 -3.05
C ALA A 335 -18.66 4.74 -4.21
N TYR A 336 -17.37 4.66 -4.56
CA TYR A 336 -16.93 3.87 -5.69
C TYR A 336 -15.86 2.85 -5.30
N TRP A 337 -16.01 1.64 -5.85
CA TRP A 337 -15.01 0.59 -5.80
C TRP A 337 -15.01 -0.20 -7.12
N LYS A 338 -13.81 -0.50 -7.64
CA LYS A 338 -13.62 -1.47 -8.72
C LYS A 338 -12.42 -2.35 -8.34
N GLY A 339 -12.61 -3.66 -8.30
CA GLY A 339 -11.55 -4.58 -7.87
C GLY A 339 -11.95 -6.05 -8.02
N ASN A 340 -10.99 -6.96 -7.85
CA ASN A 340 -11.25 -8.39 -7.94
C ASN A 340 -11.94 -8.87 -6.63
N PRO A 341 -13.19 -9.35 -6.68
CA PRO A 341 -13.92 -9.80 -5.49
C PRO A 341 -13.54 -11.22 -5.05
N ILE A 342 -12.99 -12.05 -5.94
CA ILE A 342 -12.78 -13.48 -5.68
C ILE A 342 -11.65 -13.73 -4.67
N VAL A 343 -10.73 -12.77 -4.52
CA VAL A 343 -9.54 -12.89 -3.66
C VAL A 343 -9.82 -12.82 -2.16
N ALA A 344 -11.03 -12.41 -1.75
CA ALA A 344 -11.41 -12.29 -0.34
C ALA A 344 -12.93 -12.29 -0.13
N GLU A 345 -13.40 -13.01 0.88
CA GLU A 345 -14.81 -13.05 1.28
C GLU A 345 -15.37 -11.65 1.57
N THR A 346 -14.60 -10.79 2.24
CA THR A 346 -15.02 -9.42 2.54
C THR A 346 -15.31 -8.58 1.29
N ARG A 347 -14.66 -8.87 0.15
CA ARG A 347 -14.92 -8.18 -1.12
C ARG A 347 -16.15 -8.75 -1.83
N GLN A 348 -16.39 -10.06 -1.71
CA GLN A 348 -17.64 -10.66 -2.18
C GLN A 348 -18.83 -10.08 -1.41
N ASP A 349 -18.68 -9.89 -0.10
CA ASP A 349 -19.71 -9.26 0.72
C ASP A 349 -19.94 -7.79 0.34
N LEU A 350 -18.88 -7.03 0.01
CA LEU A 350 -19.01 -5.64 -0.47
C LEU A 350 -19.87 -5.52 -1.74
N LEU A 351 -19.90 -6.53 -2.62
CA LEU A 351 -20.75 -6.51 -3.82
C LEU A 351 -22.24 -6.37 -3.48
N LYS A 352 -22.67 -6.85 -2.31
CA LYS A 352 -24.06 -6.71 -1.83
C LYS A 352 -24.43 -5.25 -1.53
N CYS A 353 -23.45 -4.36 -1.39
CA CYS A 353 -23.67 -2.94 -1.20
C CYS A 353 -23.96 -2.20 -2.51
N ASN A 354 -23.81 -2.84 -3.68
CA ASN A 354 -24.12 -2.20 -4.95
C ASN A 354 -25.63 -1.91 -5.06
N VAL A 355 -25.98 -0.97 -5.93
CA VAL A 355 -27.39 -0.63 -6.21
C VAL A 355 -28.17 -1.86 -6.70
N SER A 356 -29.41 -1.98 -6.22
CA SER A 356 -30.40 -2.97 -6.65
C SER A 356 -31.79 -2.32 -6.71
N ASP A 357 -32.76 -2.98 -7.34
CA ASP A 357 -34.14 -2.49 -7.45
C ASP A 357 -34.81 -2.22 -6.09
N LYS A 358 -34.32 -2.86 -5.02
CA LYS A 358 -34.89 -2.77 -3.67
C LYS A 358 -34.13 -1.81 -2.76
N GLN A 359 -32.86 -1.53 -3.05
CA GLN A 359 -31.97 -0.86 -2.13
C GLN A 359 -30.81 -0.17 -2.87
N ASP A 360 -30.63 1.13 -2.62
CA ASP A 360 -29.41 1.85 -2.95
C ASP A 360 -28.66 2.24 -1.65
N TRP A 361 -27.42 1.78 -1.52
CA TRP A 361 -26.53 2.15 -0.42
C TRP A 361 -25.65 3.37 -0.74
N ASN A 362 -25.94 4.07 -1.85
CA ASN A 362 -25.09 5.09 -2.46
C ASN A 362 -23.69 4.59 -2.83
N ALA A 363 -23.56 3.30 -3.13
CA ALA A 363 -22.32 2.67 -3.56
C ALA A 363 -22.42 2.16 -5.00
N ARG A 364 -21.33 2.28 -5.74
CA ARG A 364 -21.12 1.81 -7.11
C ARG A 364 -19.92 0.88 -7.09
N VAL A 365 -20.20 -0.42 -6.99
CA VAL A 365 -19.22 -1.47 -6.71
C VAL A 365 -19.13 -2.39 -7.92
N PHE A 366 -17.96 -2.51 -8.52
CA PHE A 366 -17.74 -3.23 -9.78
C PHE A 366 -16.67 -4.31 -9.64
N ALA A 367 -16.91 -5.48 -10.23
CA ALA A 367 -15.90 -6.51 -10.34
C ALA A 367 -14.88 -6.13 -11.41
N GLN A 368 -13.59 -6.25 -11.07
CA GLN A 368 -12.48 -6.07 -12.01
C GLN A 368 -12.11 -7.42 -12.62
N ASP A 369 -12.28 -7.54 -13.93
CA ASP A 369 -11.79 -8.68 -14.72
C ASP A 369 -10.42 -8.34 -15.32
N TRP A 370 -9.36 -8.84 -14.70
CA TRP A 370 -7.99 -8.61 -15.16
C TRP A 370 -7.69 -9.28 -16.51
N LEU A 371 -8.36 -10.37 -16.85
CA LEU A 371 -8.17 -11.04 -18.14
C LEU A 371 -8.72 -10.15 -19.26
N SER A 372 -9.94 -9.63 -19.08
CA SER A 372 -10.53 -8.70 -20.05
C SER A 372 -9.73 -7.41 -20.18
N GLU A 373 -9.27 -6.81 -19.07
CA GLU A 373 -8.46 -5.59 -19.12
C GLU A 373 -7.12 -5.80 -19.81
N SER A 374 -6.48 -6.96 -19.60
CA SER A 374 -5.21 -7.28 -20.27
C SER A 374 -5.35 -7.28 -21.79
N GLN A 375 -6.50 -7.71 -22.31
CA GLN A 375 -6.80 -7.72 -23.75
C GLN A 375 -7.09 -6.31 -24.29
N LYS A 376 -7.59 -5.41 -23.44
CA LYS A 376 -7.92 -4.02 -23.76
C LYS A 376 -6.82 -3.01 -23.36
N GLY A 377 -5.64 -3.48 -22.95
CA GLY A 377 -4.53 -2.59 -22.57
C GLY A 377 -4.74 -1.80 -21.28
N TYR A 378 -5.62 -2.25 -20.38
CA TYR A 378 -5.91 -1.64 -19.07
C TYR A 378 -6.49 -0.21 -19.11
N GLU A 379 -7.09 0.20 -20.22
CA GLU A 379 -7.64 1.56 -20.38
C GLU A 379 -8.70 1.91 -19.32
N GLU A 380 -9.58 0.95 -19.00
CA GLU A 380 -10.65 1.09 -18.00
C GLU A 380 -10.14 0.88 -16.55
N SER A 381 -8.88 0.50 -16.38
CA SER A 381 -8.22 0.31 -15.06
C SER A 381 -7.19 1.39 -14.73
N ASN A 382 -7.01 2.38 -15.60
CA ASN A 382 -6.09 3.49 -15.33
C ASN A 382 -6.48 4.23 -14.04
N LEU A 383 -5.59 4.23 -13.05
CA LEU A 383 -5.87 4.76 -11.72
C LEU A 383 -6.17 6.27 -11.71
N ALA A 384 -5.43 7.05 -12.49
CA ALA A 384 -5.64 8.50 -12.61
C ALA A 384 -6.99 8.86 -13.25
N ASN A 385 -7.56 7.96 -14.06
CA ASN A 385 -8.90 8.13 -14.63
C ASN A 385 -10.02 7.87 -13.62
N GLN A 386 -9.73 7.26 -12.47
CA GLN A 386 -10.74 6.83 -11.48
C GLN A 386 -11.03 7.88 -10.39
N CYS A 387 -10.33 9.02 -10.35
CA CYS A 387 -10.55 10.09 -9.37
C CYS A 387 -11.77 10.98 -9.69
N ARG A 388 -12.91 10.36 -10.05
CA ARG A 388 -14.14 11.03 -10.51
C ARG A 388 -15.28 11.01 -9.49
N HIS A 389 -15.13 10.26 -8.40
CA HIS A 389 -16.14 10.10 -7.36
C HIS A 389 -15.71 10.86 -6.10
N ARG A 390 -16.67 11.40 -5.34
CA ARG A 390 -16.37 12.06 -4.06
C ARG A 390 -15.83 11.10 -3.01
N TYR A 391 -16.22 9.82 -3.08
CA TYR A 391 -15.82 8.81 -2.10
C TYR A 391 -15.24 7.57 -2.80
N LYS A 392 -14.14 7.04 -2.25
CA LYS A 392 -13.45 5.84 -2.76
C LYS A 392 -13.38 4.82 -1.64
N ILE A 393 -13.83 3.60 -1.88
CA ILE A 393 -13.80 2.56 -0.85
C ILE A 393 -12.44 1.87 -0.87
N TYR A 394 -11.80 1.77 0.29
CA TYR A 394 -10.69 0.84 0.50
C TYR A 394 -11.20 -0.39 1.25
N ILE A 395 -10.83 -1.57 0.75
CA ILE A 395 -11.11 -2.85 1.38
C ILE A 395 -9.99 -3.83 1.08
N GLU A 396 -9.62 -4.61 2.09
CA GLU A 396 -8.56 -5.60 2.01
C GLU A 396 -8.87 -6.69 0.97
N GLY A 397 -7.81 -7.28 0.43
CA GLY A 397 -7.89 -8.44 -0.45
C GLY A 397 -7.53 -9.69 0.34
N SER A 398 -6.68 -10.53 -0.23
CA SER A 398 -6.10 -11.68 0.47
C SER A 398 -5.42 -11.22 1.78
N ALA A 399 -4.68 -10.12 1.74
CA ALA A 399 -4.21 -9.38 2.92
C ALA A 399 -4.39 -7.86 2.71
N TRP A 400 -3.37 -7.04 3.05
CA TRP A 400 -3.38 -5.62 2.71
C TRP A 400 -3.54 -5.45 1.19
N SER A 401 -4.24 -4.41 0.76
CA SER A 401 -4.35 -4.10 -0.67
C SER A 401 -3.44 -2.95 -1.06
N VAL A 402 -2.66 -3.16 -2.12
CA VAL A 402 -1.78 -2.16 -2.75
C VAL A 402 -2.54 -0.89 -3.19
N SER A 403 -3.87 -0.98 -3.35
CA SER A 403 -4.72 0.12 -3.82
C SER A 403 -4.85 1.29 -2.85
N ASP A 404 -4.47 1.14 -1.57
CA ASP A 404 -4.69 2.18 -0.55
C ASP A 404 -4.03 3.51 -0.93
N LYS A 405 -2.73 3.49 -1.25
CA LYS A 405 -1.98 4.70 -1.64
C LYS A 405 -2.57 5.38 -2.89
N TYR A 406 -3.09 4.61 -3.85
CA TYR A 406 -3.72 5.15 -5.05
C TYR A 406 -5.08 5.80 -4.75
N ILE A 407 -5.84 5.19 -3.84
CA ILE A 407 -7.14 5.70 -3.40
C ILE A 407 -6.95 7.00 -2.61
N LEU A 408 -6.02 7.02 -1.65
CA LEU A 408 -5.70 8.19 -0.83
C LEU A 408 -5.18 9.36 -1.68
N ALA A 409 -4.53 9.09 -2.81
CA ALA A 409 -4.03 10.13 -3.72
C ALA A 409 -5.12 10.90 -4.49
N CYS A 410 -6.38 10.43 -4.53
CA CYS A 410 -7.40 10.94 -5.45
C CYS A 410 -8.15 12.23 -5.03
N ASP A 411 -7.76 12.95 -3.97
CA ASP A 411 -8.55 14.07 -3.37
C ASP A 411 -10.02 13.66 -2.98
N SER A 412 -10.36 12.37 -3.08
CA SER A 412 -11.64 11.79 -2.68
C SER A 412 -11.58 11.39 -1.21
N LEU A 413 -12.70 11.40 -0.51
CA LEU A 413 -12.76 10.83 0.83
C LEU A 413 -12.64 9.31 0.75
N THR A 414 -11.54 8.78 1.28
CA THR A 414 -11.34 7.33 1.42
C THR A 414 -12.28 6.79 2.50
N LEU A 415 -13.19 5.90 2.10
CA LEU A 415 -14.02 5.10 3.00
C LEU A 415 -13.26 3.81 3.31
N LEU A 416 -12.59 3.78 4.45
CA LEU A 416 -11.66 2.71 4.81
C LEU A 416 -12.39 1.65 5.64
N VAL A 417 -12.75 0.54 5.00
CA VAL A 417 -13.30 -0.64 5.68
C VAL A 417 -12.25 -1.14 6.66
N LYS A 418 -12.66 -1.28 7.93
CA LYS A 418 -11.80 -1.58 9.08
C LYS A 418 -10.70 -2.61 8.73
N PRO A 419 -9.44 -2.18 8.58
CA PRO A 419 -8.37 -3.05 8.11
C PRO A 419 -7.90 -3.95 9.25
N ARG A 420 -7.48 -5.15 8.88
CA ARG A 420 -6.72 -6.04 9.75
C ARG A 420 -5.22 -5.77 9.65
N TYR A 421 -4.73 -5.53 8.44
CA TYR A 421 -3.32 -5.40 8.11
C TYR A 421 -2.90 -3.93 8.06
N TYR A 422 -1.59 -3.71 8.20
CA TYR A 422 -0.94 -2.44 7.93
C TYR A 422 0.28 -2.66 7.03
N ASP A 423 0.55 -1.68 6.19
CA ASP A 423 1.85 -1.50 5.53
C ASP A 423 2.72 -0.49 6.31
N PHE A 424 3.83 -0.06 5.71
CA PHE A 424 4.82 0.75 6.41
C PHE A 424 4.34 2.18 6.77
N PHE A 425 3.35 2.74 6.07
CA PHE A 425 2.90 4.12 6.30
C PHE A 425 1.49 4.21 6.91
N THR A 426 0.62 3.23 6.64
CA THR A 426 -0.82 3.25 6.98
C THR A 426 -1.10 3.39 8.48
N ARG A 427 -0.18 2.97 9.36
CA ARG A 427 -0.32 3.14 10.81
C ARG A 427 -0.42 4.62 11.24
N ASN A 428 0.11 5.56 10.47
CA ASN A 428 0.00 7.00 10.72
C ASN A 428 -1.28 7.64 10.16
N LEU A 429 -2.10 6.92 9.39
CA LEU A 429 -3.38 7.45 8.94
C LEU A 429 -4.31 7.67 10.15
N VAL A 430 -5.03 8.79 10.19
CA VAL A 430 -5.88 9.19 11.32
C VAL A 430 -7.33 9.26 10.83
N PRO A 431 -8.27 8.54 11.48
CA PRO A 431 -9.69 8.62 11.13
C PRO A 431 -10.18 10.07 11.20
N VAL A 432 -11.14 10.42 10.34
CA VAL A 432 -11.74 11.76 10.14
C VAL A 432 -10.75 12.89 9.83
N GLN A 433 -9.48 12.57 9.59
CA GLN A 433 -8.44 13.48 9.12
C GLN A 433 -7.89 13.02 7.76
N HIS A 434 -7.59 11.73 7.60
CA HIS A 434 -7.09 11.16 6.34
C HIS A 434 -8.10 10.20 5.68
N TYR A 435 -9.08 9.70 6.42
CA TYR A 435 -10.08 8.76 5.90
C TYR A 435 -11.34 8.75 6.77
N TRP A 436 -12.43 8.17 6.26
CA TRP A 436 -13.63 7.87 7.02
C TRP A 436 -13.67 6.39 7.40
N PRO A 437 -13.76 6.01 8.68
CA PRO A 437 -13.79 4.61 9.08
C PRO A 437 -15.12 3.96 8.71
N ILE A 438 -15.07 2.78 8.10
CA ILE A 438 -16.24 1.95 7.78
C ILE A 438 -16.19 0.67 8.59
N ARG A 439 -17.34 0.31 9.19
CA ARG A 439 -17.52 -0.94 9.91
C ARG A 439 -17.44 -2.14 8.96
N ASP A 440 -16.69 -3.16 9.34
CA ASP A 440 -16.63 -4.39 8.54
C ASP A 440 -17.89 -5.25 8.69
N ASP A 441 -18.44 -5.32 9.91
CA ASP A 441 -19.62 -6.13 10.26
C ASP A 441 -20.96 -5.59 9.74
N ASP A 442 -21.01 -4.32 9.31
CA ASP A 442 -22.23 -3.65 8.79
C ASP A 442 -21.88 -2.62 7.69
N LYS A 443 -21.00 -3.05 6.77
CA LYS A 443 -20.33 -2.17 5.80
C LYS A 443 -21.28 -1.40 4.89
N CYS A 444 -22.37 -1.99 4.39
CA CYS A 444 -23.27 -1.29 3.47
C CYS A 444 -24.01 -0.13 4.14
N ARG A 445 -24.49 -0.30 5.38
CA ARG A 445 -25.13 0.79 6.15
C ARG A 445 -24.14 1.86 6.55
N SER A 446 -22.94 1.46 6.98
CA SER A 446 -21.86 2.38 7.34
C SER A 446 -21.41 3.22 6.12
N ILE A 447 -21.29 2.60 4.93
CA ILE A 447 -21.02 3.31 3.66
C ILE A 447 -22.14 4.29 3.34
N LYS A 448 -23.40 3.84 3.39
CA LYS A 448 -24.55 4.72 3.11
C LYS A 448 -24.56 5.93 4.04
N PHE A 449 -24.38 5.71 5.34
CA PHE A 449 -24.29 6.79 6.31
C PHE A 449 -23.16 7.78 5.98
N ALA A 450 -21.96 7.28 5.69
CA ALA A 450 -20.82 8.12 5.34
C ALA A 450 -21.09 8.99 4.11
N VAL A 451 -21.74 8.42 3.08
CA VAL A 451 -22.07 9.14 1.85
C VAL A 451 -23.20 10.16 2.06
N ASP A 452 -24.26 9.79 2.78
CA ASP A 452 -25.38 10.69 3.10
C ASP A 452 -24.90 11.87 3.98
N TRP A 453 -24.12 11.58 5.01
CA TRP A 453 -23.48 12.61 5.83
C TRP A 453 -22.55 13.48 4.99
N GLY A 454 -21.69 12.87 4.18
CA GLY A 454 -20.69 13.58 3.38
C GLY A 454 -21.31 14.51 2.33
N ASN A 455 -22.41 14.10 1.70
CA ASN A 455 -23.10 14.91 0.70
C ASN A 455 -23.78 16.15 1.32
N ASN A 456 -24.08 16.10 2.62
CA ASN A 456 -24.53 17.24 3.41
C ASN A 456 -23.37 18.07 4.01
N HIS A 457 -22.14 17.55 4.00
CA HIS A 457 -20.94 18.18 4.58
C HIS A 457 -19.79 18.30 3.55
N LYS A 458 -20.14 18.68 2.31
CA LYS A 458 -19.24 18.66 1.14
C LYS A 458 -17.86 19.28 1.41
N LYS A 459 -17.81 20.48 1.99
CA LYS A 459 -16.54 21.16 2.33
C LYS A 459 -15.67 20.30 3.24
N LYS A 460 -16.27 19.65 4.25
CA LYS A 460 -15.53 18.81 5.19
C LYS A 460 -15.00 17.53 4.53
N VAL A 461 -15.80 16.92 3.65
CA VAL A 461 -15.37 15.75 2.87
C VAL A 461 -14.17 16.10 2.00
N GLN A 462 -14.22 17.25 1.32
CA GLN A 462 -13.12 17.73 0.49
C GLN A 462 -11.85 17.98 1.32
N GLU A 463 -11.96 18.59 2.50
CA GLU A 463 -10.83 18.80 3.41
C GLU A 463 -10.15 17.48 3.80
N ILE A 464 -10.93 16.46 4.17
CA ILE A 464 -10.39 15.16 4.58
C ILE A 464 -9.72 14.46 3.39
N GLY A 465 -10.38 14.43 2.22
CA GLY A 465 -9.80 13.88 1.00
C GLY A 465 -8.51 14.60 0.60
N LYS A 466 -8.45 15.93 0.76
CA LYS A 466 -7.26 16.73 0.48
C LYS A 466 -6.14 16.49 1.48
N ALA A 467 -6.45 16.33 2.75
CA ALA A 467 -5.45 15.99 3.77
C ALA A 467 -4.83 14.62 3.50
N ALA A 468 -5.63 13.65 3.06
CA ALA A 468 -5.15 12.32 2.67
C ALA A 468 -4.19 12.39 1.48
N SER A 469 -4.58 13.07 0.40
CA SER A 469 -3.76 13.16 -0.80
C SER A 469 -2.51 14.01 -0.60
N SER A 470 -2.56 15.04 0.26
CA SER A 470 -1.37 15.82 0.63
C SER A 470 -0.37 14.96 1.39
N PHE A 471 -0.83 14.15 2.35
CA PHE A 471 0.03 13.15 3.01
C PHE A 471 0.69 12.20 1.99
N ILE A 472 -0.06 11.72 0.99
CA ILE A 472 0.50 10.84 -0.04
C ILE A 472 1.51 11.58 -0.95
N GLN A 473 1.19 12.81 -1.38
CA GLN A 473 2.03 13.58 -2.29
C GLN A 473 3.32 14.08 -1.63
N ASP A 474 3.23 14.50 -0.37
CA ASP A 474 4.33 15.15 0.34
C ASP A 474 5.16 14.14 1.15
N ASP A 475 4.51 13.24 1.89
CA ASP A 475 5.16 12.34 2.84
C ASP A 475 5.41 10.94 2.29
N LEU A 476 4.81 10.55 1.16
CA LEU A 476 5.00 9.23 0.53
C LEU A 476 5.68 9.30 -0.85
N ARG A 477 6.37 10.40 -1.18
CA ARG A 477 7.22 10.51 -2.38
C ARG A 477 8.40 9.53 -2.36
N MET A 478 8.96 9.18 -3.53
CA MET A 478 10.05 8.19 -3.61
C MET A 478 11.30 8.55 -2.79
N ASP A 479 11.58 9.83 -2.57
CA ASP A 479 12.65 10.25 -1.67
C ASP A 479 12.47 9.65 -0.26
N TYR A 480 11.27 9.73 0.31
CA TYR A 480 10.98 9.16 1.63
C TYR A 480 10.80 7.64 1.59
N VAL A 481 10.39 7.06 0.46
CA VAL A 481 10.39 5.59 0.30
C VAL A 481 11.81 5.05 0.40
N TYR A 482 12.77 5.65 -0.31
CA TYR A 482 14.18 5.28 -0.21
C TYR A 482 14.76 5.56 1.17
N ASP A 483 14.43 6.69 1.80
CA ASP A 483 14.90 6.98 3.15
C ASP A 483 14.34 5.99 4.18
N TYR A 484 13.08 5.58 4.03
CA TYR A 484 12.48 4.57 4.90
C TYR A 484 13.21 3.23 4.76
N MET A 485 13.47 2.80 3.52
CA MET A 485 14.26 1.59 3.27
C MET A 485 15.67 1.71 3.85
N PHE A 486 16.33 2.86 3.66
CA PHE A 486 17.67 3.12 4.19
C PHE A 486 17.70 2.95 5.71
N HIS A 487 16.77 3.62 6.42
CA HIS A 487 16.70 3.57 7.88
C HIS A 487 16.32 2.18 8.39
N LEU A 488 15.32 1.53 7.79
CA LEU A 488 14.89 0.20 8.18
C LEU A 488 16.04 -0.81 8.06
N LEU A 489 16.73 -0.83 6.92
CA LEU A 489 17.83 -1.74 6.65
C LEU A 489 19.07 -1.42 7.50
N SER A 490 19.34 -0.13 7.74
CA SER A 490 20.45 0.31 8.60
C SER A 490 20.22 0.02 10.09
N GLU A 491 18.99 0.16 10.58
CA GLU A 491 18.67 -0.21 11.96
C GLU A 491 18.62 -1.74 12.13
N TYR A 492 18.12 -2.45 11.13
CA TYR A 492 18.15 -3.92 11.11
C TYR A 492 19.59 -4.47 11.16
N SER A 493 20.51 -3.91 10.37
CA SER A 493 21.90 -4.39 10.32
C SER A 493 22.64 -4.27 11.66
N LYS A 494 22.34 -3.22 12.44
CA LYS A 494 22.88 -3.03 13.82
C LYS A 494 22.47 -4.14 14.79
N LEU A 495 21.40 -4.88 14.48
CA LEU A 495 20.92 -5.97 15.32
C LEU A 495 21.63 -7.29 15.03
N LEU A 496 22.31 -7.42 13.89
CA LEU A 496 23.07 -8.63 13.53
C LEU A 496 24.23 -8.84 14.51
N LYS A 497 24.35 -10.06 15.02
CA LYS A 497 25.40 -10.49 15.95
C LYS A 497 26.54 -11.24 15.27
N TYR A 498 26.61 -11.17 13.96
CA TYR A 498 27.62 -11.77 13.12
C TYR A 498 27.92 -10.85 11.95
N LYS A 499 29.09 -11.02 11.34
CA LYS A 499 29.43 -10.32 10.10
C LYS A 499 28.80 -11.04 8.90
N PRO A 500 27.94 -10.40 8.10
CA PRO A 500 27.40 -11.00 6.88
C PRO A 500 28.51 -11.45 5.94
N THR A 501 28.30 -12.60 5.30
CA THR A 501 29.20 -13.16 4.27
C THR A 501 28.37 -13.63 3.10
N VAL A 502 28.90 -13.51 1.89
CA VAL A 502 28.21 -13.94 0.66
C VAL A 502 27.92 -15.45 0.72
N PRO A 503 26.66 -15.90 0.67
CA PRO A 503 26.32 -17.32 0.67
C PRO A 503 26.84 -18.01 -0.60
N ARG A 504 27.24 -19.29 -0.51
CA ARG A 504 27.83 -20.04 -1.63
C ARG A 504 26.94 -20.11 -2.88
N LYS A 505 25.62 -20.09 -2.70
CA LYS A 505 24.63 -20.16 -3.79
C LYS A 505 24.09 -18.80 -4.22
N ALA A 506 24.55 -17.71 -3.60
CA ALA A 506 24.11 -16.38 -3.94
C ALA A 506 24.81 -15.89 -5.22
N VAL A 507 24.09 -15.14 -6.04
CA VAL A 507 24.61 -14.47 -7.24
C VAL A 507 24.68 -12.97 -7.00
N GLU A 508 25.74 -12.31 -7.50
CA GLU A 508 25.83 -10.84 -7.46
C GLU A 508 24.71 -10.22 -8.31
N LEU A 509 24.07 -9.19 -7.77
CA LEU A 509 22.94 -8.52 -8.37
C LEU A 509 23.23 -7.02 -8.53
N CYS A 510 22.90 -6.49 -9.70
CA CYS A 510 22.99 -5.07 -10.04
C CYS A 510 21.95 -4.71 -11.10
N SER A 511 21.72 -3.41 -11.31
CA SER A 511 20.66 -2.93 -12.20
C SER A 511 20.89 -3.41 -13.63
N GLU A 512 22.13 -3.45 -14.09
CA GLU A 512 22.49 -3.89 -15.44
C GLU A 512 22.15 -5.37 -15.63
N VAL A 513 22.51 -6.25 -14.68
CA VAL A 513 22.19 -7.69 -14.73
C VAL A 513 20.69 -7.94 -14.78
N MET A 514 19.88 -7.14 -14.08
CA MET A 514 18.42 -7.30 -14.09
C MET A 514 17.77 -6.74 -15.36
N ALA A 515 18.03 -5.48 -15.69
CA ALA A 515 17.29 -4.78 -16.75
C ALA A 515 17.79 -5.08 -18.17
N CYS A 516 19.08 -5.41 -18.36
CA CYS A 516 19.61 -5.72 -19.69
C CYS A 516 19.22 -7.11 -20.19
N ARG A 517 18.99 -8.07 -19.27
CA ARG A 517 18.51 -9.41 -19.60
C ARG A 517 17.00 -9.46 -19.81
N GLU A 518 16.30 -8.43 -19.35
CA GLU A 518 14.86 -8.34 -19.50
C GLU A 518 14.47 -8.09 -20.96
N LYS A 519 13.43 -8.78 -21.41
CA LYS A 519 12.90 -8.58 -22.76
C LYS A 519 12.26 -7.20 -22.88
N ASP A 520 12.24 -6.65 -24.08
CA ASP A 520 11.54 -5.40 -24.31
C ASP A 520 10.04 -5.58 -23.99
N GLY A 521 9.52 -4.73 -23.12
CA GLY A 521 8.18 -4.87 -22.54
C GLY A 521 7.99 -3.96 -21.32
N LEU A 522 6.82 -4.06 -20.68
CA LEU A 522 6.46 -3.21 -19.54
C LEU A 522 7.41 -3.37 -18.36
N GLN A 523 7.90 -4.58 -18.09
CA GLN A 523 8.82 -4.84 -16.99
C GLN A 523 10.13 -4.06 -17.16
N LYS A 524 10.79 -4.20 -18.32
CA LYS A 524 12.00 -3.43 -18.66
C LYS A 524 11.73 -1.93 -18.68
N LYS A 525 10.59 -1.51 -19.26
CA LYS A 525 10.19 -0.09 -19.27
C LYS A 525 10.10 0.47 -17.86
N PHE A 526 9.39 -0.19 -16.96
CA PHE A 526 9.22 0.27 -15.58
C PHE A 526 10.52 0.26 -14.78
N MET A 527 11.41 -0.71 -15.02
CA MET A 527 12.78 -0.66 -14.51
C MET A 527 13.48 0.62 -14.98
N MET A 528 13.51 0.89 -16.29
CA MET A 528 14.17 2.08 -16.85
C MET A 528 13.54 3.40 -16.42
N ASP A 529 12.22 3.44 -16.27
CA ASP A 529 11.48 4.61 -15.80
C ASP A 529 11.76 4.91 -14.31
N SER A 530 12.11 3.88 -13.53
CA SER A 530 12.41 3.99 -12.09
C SER A 530 13.90 3.90 -11.74
N ILE A 531 14.79 3.92 -12.73
CA ILE A 531 16.23 3.83 -12.48
C ILE A 531 16.77 5.09 -11.81
N VAL A 532 17.52 4.91 -10.72
CA VAL A 532 18.27 5.99 -10.07
C VAL A 532 19.49 6.31 -10.92
N LYS A 533 19.43 7.49 -11.56
CA LYS A 533 20.45 7.97 -12.50
C LYS A 533 21.65 8.64 -11.82
N TYR A 534 21.48 9.07 -10.57
CA TYR A 534 22.45 9.87 -9.82
C TYR A 534 22.45 9.48 -8.34
N PRO A 535 23.60 9.56 -7.64
CA PRO A 535 23.58 9.50 -6.18
C PRO A 535 22.81 10.68 -5.61
N SER A 536 22.19 10.48 -4.45
CA SER A 536 21.63 11.60 -3.69
C SER A 536 22.77 12.51 -3.23
N ASN A 537 22.61 13.82 -3.44
CA ASN A 537 23.47 14.86 -2.89
C ASN A 537 23.11 15.24 -1.44
N LYS A 538 21.99 14.72 -0.92
CA LYS A 538 21.53 14.90 0.46
C LYS A 538 21.73 13.64 1.28
N SER A 539 21.93 13.79 2.57
CA SER A 539 21.76 12.67 3.50
C SER A 539 20.30 12.19 3.49
N PRO A 540 20.04 10.91 3.82
CA PRO A 540 18.70 10.49 4.22
C PRO A 540 18.18 11.43 5.31
N CYS A 541 16.86 11.66 5.33
CA CYS A 541 16.22 12.46 6.36
C CYS A 541 16.56 11.97 7.78
N SER A 542 16.45 12.83 8.77
CA SER A 542 16.68 12.50 10.18
C SER A 542 15.48 11.73 10.75
N MET A 543 15.71 10.47 11.11
CA MET A 543 14.68 9.56 11.63
C MET A 543 14.14 10.05 12.98
N PRO A 544 12.81 10.15 13.19
CA PRO A 544 12.24 10.52 14.47
C PRO A 544 12.54 9.49 15.57
N SER A 545 12.63 9.99 16.81
CA SER A 545 12.75 9.14 18.00
C SER A 545 11.59 8.15 18.12
N PRO A 546 11.79 6.98 18.74
CA PRO A 546 10.71 6.03 19.02
C PRO A 546 9.58 6.70 19.81
N PHE A 547 8.38 6.14 19.71
CA PHE A 547 7.33 6.54 20.64
C PHE A 547 7.75 6.19 22.08
N ASN A 548 7.50 7.09 23.02
CA ASN A 548 7.44 6.68 24.42
C ASN A 548 6.08 5.97 24.65
N ASP A 549 6.01 5.11 25.68
CA ASP A 549 4.83 4.28 25.92
C ASP A 549 3.53 5.08 26.07
N GLU A 550 3.60 6.25 26.69
CA GLU A 550 2.44 7.13 26.90
C GLU A 550 1.96 7.77 25.59
N SER A 551 2.88 8.28 24.78
CA SER A 551 2.60 8.88 23.47
C SER A 551 1.99 7.86 22.50
N LEU A 552 2.50 6.62 22.49
CA LEU A 552 1.95 5.55 21.68
C LEU A 552 0.52 5.20 22.12
N LYS A 553 0.32 5.00 23.43
CA LYS A 553 -1.02 4.73 24.00
C LYS A 553 -1.99 5.88 23.71
N SER A 554 -1.55 7.12 23.84
CA SER A 554 -2.34 8.32 23.56
C SER A 554 -2.72 8.40 22.08
N PHE A 555 -1.77 8.17 21.18
CA PHE A 555 -2.01 8.13 19.73
C PHE A 555 -3.01 7.05 19.34
N VAL A 556 -2.84 5.82 19.84
CA VAL A 556 -3.77 4.71 19.60
C VAL A 556 -5.15 5.04 20.17
N ARG A 557 -5.24 5.55 21.41
CA ARG A 557 -6.50 5.94 22.05
C ARG A 557 -7.22 7.03 21.27
N LYS A 558 -6.50 8.04 20.77
CA LYS A 558 -7.06 9.10 19.90
C LYS A 558 -7.73 8.48 18.67
N LYS A 559 -7.03 7.60 17.95
CA LYS A 559 -7.60 6.90 16.78
C LYS A 559 -8.85 6.09 17.15
N THR A 560 -8.79 5.31 18.22
CA THR A 560 -9.95 4.53 18.69
C THR A 560 -11.15 5.42 19.05
N ASN A 561 -10.92 6.55 19.72
CA ASN A 561 -11.98 7.47 20.10
C ASN A 561 -12.66 8.11 18.88
N LEU A 562 -11.88 8.49 17.85
CA LEU A 562 -12.42 9.04 16.60
C LEU A 562 -13.28 8.02 15.85
N ILE A 563 -12.88 6.75 15.82
CA ILE A 563 -13.70 5.68 15.25
C ILE A 563 -15.02 5.54 16.02
N LYS A 564 -14.95 5.45 17.36
CA LYS A 564 -16.14 5.36 18.22
C LYS A 564 -17.08 6.56 18.07
N GLN A 565 -16.54 7.74 17.81
CA GLN A 565 -17.33 8.94 17.55
C GLN A 565 -18.17 8.78 16.28
N VAL A 566 -17.58 8.30 15.18
CA VAL A 566 -18.30 8.02 13.93
C VAL A 566 -19.37 6.94 14.14
N GLU A 567 -19.04 5.85 14.83
CA GLU A 567 -20.01 4.79 15.18
C GLU A 567 -21.18 5.34 16.02
N THR A 568 -20.93 6.34 16.87
CA THR A 568 -21.99 7.00 17.64
C THR A 568 -22.89 7.86 16.75
N TRP A 569 -22.32 8.56 15.76
CA TRP A 569 -23.10 9.31 14.77
C TRP A 569 -23.96 8.39 13.90
N GLU A 570 -23.43 7.25 13.47
CA GLU A 570 -24.16 6.21 12.74
C GLU A 570 -25.39 5.74 13.51
N LYS A 571 -25.21 5.36 14.78
CA LYS A 571 -26.31 4.88 15.64
C LYS A 571 -27.42 5.92 15.82
N LYS A 572 -27.04 7.17 16.14
CA LYS A 572 -28.01 8.26 16.30
C LYS A 572 -28.82 8.51 15.02
N SER A 573 -28.20 8.38 13.85
CA SER A 573 -28.90 8.53 12.57
C SER A 573 -29.90 7.41 12.32
N GLN A 574 -29.57 6.17 12.73
CA GLN A 574 -30.46 5.02 12.60
C GLN A 574 -31.67 5.13 13.54
N ASP A 575 -31.45 5.56 14.79
CA ASP A 575 -32.51 5.77 15.78
C ASP A 575 -33.49 6.86 15.33
N ASN A 576 -32.99 7.96 14.75
CA ASN A 576 -33.83 9.02 14.21
C ASN A 576 -34.68 8.54 13.03
N HIS A 577 -34.15 7.70 12.14
CA HIS A 577 -34.96 7.13 11.05
C HIS A 577 -36.02 6.14 11.56
N THR A 578 -35.73 5.34 12.59
CA THR A 578 -36.72 4.42 13.15
C THR A 578 -37.85 5.13 13.90
N ASN A 579 -37.57 6.29 14.51
CA ASN A 579 -38.58 7.10 15.18
C ASN A 579 -39.44 7.96 14.23
N ILE A 580 -38.99 8.22 13.00
CA ILE A 580 -39.78 8.92 11.96
C ILE A 580 -40.74 7.96 11.24
N HIS A 581 -40.44 6.66 11.24
CA HIS A 581 -41.26 5.61 10.61
C HIS A 581 -42.18 4.85 11.59
N ARG A 582 -42.16 5.22 12.88
CA ARG A 582 -43.19 4.88 13.86
C ARG A 582 -44.12 6.06 14.03
#